data_AF-A0A947MKC3-F1
#
_entry.id   AF-A0A947MKC3-F1
#
_cell.length_a   1.000
_cell.length_b   1.000
_cell.length_c   1.000
_cell.angle_alpha   90.00
_cell.angle_beta   90.00
_cell.angle_gamma   90.00
#
_symmetry.space_group_name_H-M   'P 1'
#
loop_
_entity.id
_entity.type
_entity.pdbx_description
1 polymer ?
#
loop_
_entity_poly.entity_id
_entity_poly.type
_entity_poly.pdbx_seq_one_letter_code
_entity_poly.pdbx_strand_id
1 'polypeptide(L)'
;MQKRHTVDGVNLFGGGLFFLLFGFISSFFLSCCFPGSVIAKPVQVDSKLLQGASLKVIQIDLSDPATHLEMVLANQAPQANNSEKSYGDESFGAMVRRSKAAAMINGTFFSKDAQKRVMGNMVSGGRFLKYSPWENFGTTLGITAAGKPEMKTLRAGEEIHWKNYWFSVTCGPRLLKQGAVWINPDLEGFKDPHVLGAANRSALGFSQDGKTLFLVIFYGGVTLQREAQVMKALGAYEAMNLDGGASQGLAQGGSILLAPGRYLTNAIAVYDSRFPATSALQAARRDFQGATPTVQNLLAFRPSTPLMATPSPLPTTNPQVQPTARMTAKPLPRPSLLPSALPTAQTTPQPSATSRLVSSKITPLTAPKYFFWYVYRKDYPKAWELLSEKSKTVIVREIALAVNEPVHYSEQSIRRAMDNYETPFAETFWGAFRQNLEIETWVKQNFTLLESGSTRALVRVEPIGIDLQILFENGLWRLGYAETFFQDN
;
A
#
# COMPACT_ATOMS: atom_id res chain seq x y z
N MET A 1 17.67 91.14 19.70
CA MET A 1 18.49 92.06 18.86
C MET A 1 19.15 91.21 17.78
N GLN A 2 18.73 91.24 16.51
CA GLN A 2 19.32 92.06 15.41
C GLN A 2 20.86 91.94 15.38
N LYS A 3 21.59 91.59 14.31
CA LYS A 3 21.46 91.75 12.84
C LYS A 3 22.59 90.89 12.20
N ARG A 4 22.33 90.18 11.10
CA ARG A 4 22.73 90.46 9.69
C ARG A 4 24.24 90.66 9.39
N HIS A 5 24.77 89.66 8.67
CA HIS A 5 25.49 89.68 7.38
C HIS A 5 26.45 90.82 6.97
N THR A 6 27.64 90.41 6.49
CA THR A 6 28.33 90.73 5.20
C THR A 6 29.68 89.98 5.21
N VAL A 7 30.00 88.98 4.37
CA VAL A 7 30.29 88.90 2.91
C VAL A 7 31.53 89.67 2.47
N ASP A 8 32.56 88.93 2.04
CA ASP A 8 33.53 89.13 0.94
C ASP A 8 34.44 87.87 0.93
N GLY A 9 34.94 87.23 -0.13
CA GLY A 9 34.88 87.38 -1.58
C GLY A 9 35.86 86.36 -2.22
N VAL A 10 35.35 85.55 -3.14
CA VAL A 10 35.93 85.07 -4.44
C VAL A 10 37.29 84.29 -4.52
N ASN A 11 37.16 82.97 -4.70
CA ASN A 11 37.65 82.02 -5.74
C ASN A 11 38.97 82.19 -6.52
N LEU A 12 39.70 81.04 -6.67
CA LEU A 12 40.20 80.41 -7.93
C LEU A 12 41.03 79.16 -7.54
N PHE A 13 40.67 77.90 -7.82
CA PHE A 13 40.74 77.08 -9.05
C PHE A 13 40.07 75.72 -8.70
N GLY A 14 39.38 74.91 -9.51
CA GLY A 14 38.97 74.88 -10.91
C GLY A 14 38.18 73.56 -11.16
N GLY A 15 37.23 73.56 -12.12
CA GLY A 15 36.56 72.39 -12.74
C GLY A 15 35.62 71.56 -11.84
N GLY A 16 34.28 71.68 -11.89
CA GLY A 16 33.39 71.11 -12.94
C GLY A 16 33.25 69.58 -12.73
N LEU A 17 32.13 68.96 -12.35
CA LEU A 17 30.79 69.00 -12.95
C LEU A 17 29.82 68.17 -12.03
N PHE A 18 28.89 68.81 -11.32
CA PHE A 18 27.42 68.73 -11.45
C PHE A 18 26.66 67.47 -10.92
N PHE A 19 25.92 67.67 -9.80
CA PHE A 19 24.59 67.10 -9.38
C PHE A 19 24.47 65.56 -9.15
N LEU A 20 23.98 64.96 -8.05
CA LEU A 20 22.99 65.33 -7.02
C LEU A 20 23.14 64.48 -5.72
N LEU A 21 23.02 65.20 -4.60
CA LEU A 21 22.39 64.88 -3.29
C LEU A 21 22.80 63.68 -2.41
N PHE A 22 23.23 64.08 -1.21
CA PHE A 22 23.17 63.40 0.09
C PHE A 22 21.96 62.47 0.31
N GLY A 23 22.22 61.28 0.86
CA GLY A 23 21.20 60.40 1.44
C GLY A 23 21.77 59.24 2.24
N PHE A 24 21.66 59.33 3.57
CA PHE A 24 21.51 58.24 4.54
C PHE A 24 22.63 57.19 4.73
N ILE A 25 23.38 57.39 5.81
CA ILE A 25 23.90 56.31 6.65
C ILE A 25 22.70 55.68 7.37
N SER A 26 22.31 54.45 7.03
CA SER A 26 21.38 53.66 7.83
C SER A 26 21.47 52.16 7.54
N SER A 27 21.66 51.40 8.61
CA SER A 27 21.09 50.06 8.83
C SER A 27 21.52 48.92 7.89
N PHE A 28 22.61 48.25 8.25
CA PHE A 28 22.84 46.84 7.92
C PHE A 28 22.59 45.97 9.16
N PHE A 29 21.36 46.04 9.70
CA PHE A 29 20.82 44.93 10.49
C PHE A 29 20.02 44.07 9.53
N LEU A 30 20.65 42.99 9.07
CA LEU A 30 19.98 41.92 8.36
C LEU A 30 18.98 41.31 9.35
N SER A 31 17.73 41.78 9.30
CA SER A 31 16.61 41.13 9.97
C SER A 31 16.47 39.75 9.32
N CYS A 32 17.00 38.72 9.97
CA CYS A 32 16.53 37.36 9.76
C CYS A 32 15.07 37.32 10.21
N CYS A 33 14.16 37.72 9.32
CA CYS A 33 12.77 37.36 9.40
C CYS A 33 12.72 35.83 9.30
N PHE A 34 12.79 35.15 10.45
CA PHE A 34 12.26 33.81 10.56
C PHE A 34 10.82 33.90 10.05
N PRO A 35 10.41 33.12 9.02
CA PRO A 35 9.01 33.03 8.66
C PRO A 35 8.26 32.69 9.95
N GLY A 36 7.33 33.56 10.34
CA GLY A 36 6.58 33.43 11.58
C GLY A 36 6.09 32.00 11.69
N SER A 37 6.45 31.32 12.80
CA SER A 37 6.04 29.96 13.06
C SER A 37 4.51 29.96 13.07
N VAL A 38 3.90 29.55 11.95
CA VAL A 38 2.45 29.35 11.90
C VAL A 38 2.19 28.26 12.92
N ILE A 39 1.59 28.63 14.04
CA ILE A 39 1.19 27.66 15.06
C ILE A 39 0.17 26.76 14.39
N ALA A 40 0.58 25.52 14.12
CA ALA A 40 -0.26 24.46 13.60
C ALA A 40 -1.61 24.45 14.34
N LYS A 41 -2.71 24.56 13.60
CA LYS A 41 -4.05 24.48 14.21
C LYS A 41 -4.27 23.04 14.62
N PRO A 42 -4.57 22.78 15.90
CA PRO A 42 -4.81 21.43 16.31
C PRO A 42 -6.01 20.81 15.62
N VAL A 43 -5.95 19.50 15.40
CA VAL A 43 -7.04 18.73 14.81
C VAL A 43 -8.21 18.67 15.79
N GLN A 44 -9.42 18.90 15.27
CA GLN A 44 -10.66 18.94 16.05
C GLN A 44 -11.81 18.27 15.28
N VAL A 45 -12.78 17.75 16.03
CA VAL A 45 -14.04 17.20 15.53
C VAL A 45 -15.13 18.25 15.69
N ASP A 46 -15.66 18.74 14.58
CA ASP A 46 -16.81 19.64 14.56
C ASP A 46 -18.11 18.86 14.33
N SER A 47 -19.20 19.27 14.98
CA SER A 47 -20.55 18.80 14.62
C SER A 47 -21.23 19.83 13.72
N LYS A 48 -21.83 19.39 12.60
CA LYS A 48 -22.48 20.27 11.63
C LYS A 48 -23.83 19.71 11.19
N LEU A 49 -24.76 20.61 10.89
CA LEU A 49 -25.95 20.32 10.10
C LEU A 49 -25.75 20.97 8.74
N LEU A 50 -25.47 20.18 7.71
CA LEU A 50 -25.16 20.69 6.37
C LEU A 50 -26.13 20.14 5.35
N GLN A 51 -26.79 21.05 4.65
CA GLN A 51 -27.92 20.77 3.76
C GLN A 51 -29.08 19.97 4.42
N GLY A 52 -29.11 19.77 5.74
CA GLY A 52 -30.09 18.92 6.43
C GLY A 52 -29.56 17.52 6.79
N ALA A 53 -28.31 17.19 6.46
CA ALA A 53 -27.62 16.02 7.00
C ALA A 53 -26.86 16.40 8.28
N SER A 54 -27.03 15.62 9.35
CA SER A 54 -26.24 15.73 10.57
C SER A 54 -24.93 14.98 10.39
N LEU A 55 -23.81 15.64 10.66
CA LEU A 55 -22.48 15.06 10.49
C LEU A 55 -21.49 15.51 11.56
N LYS A 56 -20.47 14.69 11.78
CA LYS A 56 -19.23 15.10 12.44
C LYS A 56 -18.09 15.11 11.42
N VAL A 57 -17.26 16.14 11.45
CA VAL A 57 -16.15 16.32 10.51
C VAL A 57 -14.86 16.59 11.26
N ILE A 58 -13.80 15.93 10.83
CA ILE A 58 -12.41 16.28 11.13
C ILE A 58 -11.87 16.98 9.88
N GLN A 59 -11.49 18.26 10.03
CA GLN A 59 -10.79 19.02 9.00
C GLN A 59 -9.30 19.05 9.34
N ILE A 60 -8.48 18.60 8.40
CA ILE A 60 -7.06 18.34 8.61
C ILE A 60 -6.27 19.21 7.62
N ASP A 61 -5.33 19.99 8.12
CA ASP A 61 -4.41 20.78 7.30
C ASP A 61 -3.23 19.90 6.87
N LEU A 62 -3.24 19.48 5.61
CA LEU A 62 -2.15 18.68 5.02
C LEU A 62 -0.88 19.50 4.75
N SER A 63 -0.94 20.83 4.84
CA SER A 63 0.24 21.69 4.70
C SER A 63 1.02 21.84 6.01
N ASP A 64 0.44 21.42 7.14
CA ASP A 64 1.13 21.40 8.43
C ASP A 64 2.10 20.20 8.51
N PRO A 65 3.41 20.43 8.65
CA PRO A 65 4.40 19.36 8.74
C PRO A 65 4.27 18.48 10.00
N ALA A 66 3.56 18.95 11.04
CA ALA A 66 3.27 18.14 12.22
C ALA A 66 2.09 17.17 12.02
N THR A 67 1.32 17.34 10.95
CA THR A 67 0.18 16.48 10.64
C THR A 67 0.65 15.15 10.04
N HIS A 68 0.28 14.05 10.68
CA HIS A 68 0.56 12.70 10.19
C HIS A 68 -0.71 11.85 10.17
N LEU A 69 -0.85 11.06 9.11
CA LEU A 69 -1.85 10.02 9.01
C LEU A 69 -1.22 8.63 9.16
N GLU A 70 -1.94 7.73 9.82
CA GLU A 70 -1.55 6.34 10.00
C GLU A 70 -2.78 5.42 9.90
N MET A 71 -2.62 4.28 9.23
CA MET A 71 -3.55 3.17 9.35
C MET A 71 -3.23 2.37 10.61
N VAL A 72 -4.15 2.40 11.58
CA VAL A 72 -4.10 1.59 12.79
C VAL A 72 -4.79 0.27 12.52
N LEU A 73 -4.03 -0.83 12.55
CA LEU A 73 -4.55 -2.18 12.38
C LEU A 73 -4.92 -2.82 13.72
N ALA A 74 -5.90 -3.73 13.69
CA ALA A 74 -6.29 -4.54 14.83
C ALA A 74 -5.12 -5.34 15.41
N ASN A 75 -5.09 -5.46 16.73
CA ASN A 75 -4.15 -6.29 17.47
C ASN A 75 -2.67 -5.97 17.16
N GLN A 76 -2.39 -4.70 16.80
CA GLN A 76 -1.06 -4.22 16.41
C GLN A 76 -0.44 -5.04 15.27
N ALA A 77 -1.28 -5.55 14.37
CA ALA A 77 -0.83 -6.39 13.27
C ALA A 77 0.19 -5.64 12.38
N PRO A 78 1.27 -6.30 11.94
CA PRO A 78 2.25 -5.70 11.04
C PRO A 78 1.69 -5.51 9.62
N GLN A 79 0.63 -6.25 9.26
CA GLN A 79 -0.07 -6.19 7.97
C GLN A 79 -1.56 -6.38 8.20
N ALA A 80 -2.40 -5.91 7.29
CA ALA A 80 -3.84 -6.08 7.41
C ALA A 80 -4.26 -7.51 7.09
N ASN A 81 -5.40 -7.94 7.64
CA ASN A 81 -5.95 -9.26 7.36
C ASN A 81 -6.17 -9.44 5.86
N ASN A 82 -5.81 -10.62 5.34
CA ASN A 82 -5.93 -10.98 3.94
C ASN A 82 -6.40 -12.44 3.80
N SER A 83 -6.46 -12.94 2.57
CA SER A 83 -6.83 -14.32 2.23
C SER A 83 -6.05 -15.39 3.01
N GLU A 84 -4.78 -15.13 3.33
CA GLU A 84 -3.86 -16.09 3.90
C GLU A 84 -3.75 -15.96 5.41
N LYS A 85 -3.79 -14.73 5.93
CA LYS A 85 -3.53 -14.43 7.34
C LYS A 85 -4.55 -13.47 7.93
N SER A 86 -5.07 -13.86 9.08
CA SER A 86 -5.90 -13.02 9.94
C SER A 86 -5.19 -12.77 11.25
N TYR A 87 -5.22 -11.52 11.67
CA TYR A 87 -4.87 -11.04 13.00
C TYR A 87 -6.12 -10.69 13.81
N GLY A 88 -7.30 -11.06 13.32
CA GLY A 88 -8.59 -10.81 13.97
C GLY A 88 -9.07 -9.36 13.83
N ASP A 89 -10.06 -9.03 14.65
CA ASP A 89 -10.56 -7.68 14.86
C ASP A 89 -10.31 -7.26 16.32
N GLU A 90 -10.51 -5.99 16.62
CA GLU A 90 -10.25 -5.41 17.93
C GLU A 90 -11.29 -4.34 18.27
N SER A 91 -11.57 -4.17 19.56
CA SER A 91 -12.39 -3.05 20.02
C SER A 91 -11.75 -1.70 19.64
N PHE A 92 -12.58 -0.78 19.14
CA PHE A 92 -12.11 0.56 18.76
C PHE A 92 -11.49 1.33 19.94
N GLY A 93 -11.98 1.13 21.16
CA GLY A 93 -11.39 1.75 22.34
C GLY A 93 -9.95 1.31 22.63
N ALA A 94 -9.59 0.06 22.35
CA ALA A 94 -8.22 -0.39 22.46
C ALA A 94 -7.32 0.21 21.35
N MET A 95 -7.86 0.39 20.14
CA MET A 95 -7.21 1.15 19.06
C MET A 95 -6.91 2.59 19.47
N VAL A 96 -7.92 3.29 20.01
CA VAL A 96 -7.81 4.68 20.47
C VAL A 96 -6.80 4.83 21.61
N ARG A 97 -6.82 3.94 22.60
CA ARG A 97 -5.88 4.02 23.74
C ARG A 97 -4.42 3.84 23.33
N ARG A 98 -4.12 2.91 22.41
CA ARG A 98 -2.72 2.70 22.00
C ARG A 98 -2.22 3.76 21.03
N SER A 99 -3.08 4.26 20.13
CA SER A 99 -2.65 5.16 19.06
C SER A 99 -2.24 6.51 19.62
N LYS A 100 -2.93 6.97 20.68
CA LYS A 100 -2.77 8.30 21.28
C LYS A 100 -2.91 9.43 20.24
N ALA A 101 -3.69 9.20 19.19
CA ALA A 101 -3.90 10.13 18.10
C ALA A 101 -4.76 11.33 18.51
N ALA A 102 -4.60 12.46 17.81
CA ALA A 102 -5.42 13.65 17.98
C ALA A 102 -6.90 13.35 17.65
N ALA A 103 -7.12 12.61 16.56
CA ALA A 103 -8.43 12.11 16.18
C ALA A 103 -8.31 10.73 15.50
N MET A 104 -9.38 9.95 15.56
CA MET A 104 -9.49 8.69 14.83
C MET A 104 -10.88 8.49 14.27
N ILE A 105 -10.94 7.91 13.07
CA ILE A 105 -12.17 7.44 12.42
C ILE A 105 -11.99 5.98 12.00
N ASN A 106 -13.07 5.24 11.81
CA ASN A 106 -12.99 3.91 11.21
C ASN A 106 -12.38 3.95 9.78
N GLY A 107 -11.88 2.82 9.31
CA GLY A 107 -11.27 2.71 7.98
C GLY A 107 -12.16 1.98 6.97
N THR A 108 -11.58 0.98 6.31
CA THR A 108 -12.15 0.30 5.14
C THR A 108 -13.04 -0.89 5.48
N PHE A 109 -13.71 -1.42 4.46
CA PHE A 109 -14.50 -2.64 4.58
C PHE A 109 -13.65 -3.86 4.92
N PHE A 110 -14.30 -4.87 5.49
CA PHE A 110 -13.71 -6.18 5.72
C PHE A 110 -14.75 -7.29 5.64
N SER A 111 -14.31 -8.51 5.31
CA SER A 111 -15.19 -9.67 5.27
C SER A 111 -15.78 -9.97 6.65
N LYS A 112 -17.04 -10.43 6.68
CA LYS A 112 -17.74 -10.74 7.95
C LYS A 112 -17.35 -12.12 8.50
N ASP A 113 -16.72 -12.96 7.68
CA ASP A 113 -16.24 -14.29 8.07
C ASP A 113 -15.10 -14.24 9.12
N ALA A 114 -14.67 -15.42 9.58
CA ALA A 114 -13.61 -15.54 10.58
C ALA A 114 -12.25 -14.97 10.11
N GLN A 115 -12.03 -14.89 8.80
CA GLN A 115 -10.78 -14.37 8.25
C GLN A 115 -10.70 -12.85 8.36
N LYS A 116 -11.83 -12.14 8.43
CA LYS A 116 -11.89 -10.68 8.59
C LYS A 116 -11.02 -9.94 7.55
N ARG A 117 -10.97 -10.45 6.31
CA ARG A 117 -10.14 -9.94 5.21
C ARG A 117 -10.44 -8.48 5.00
N VAL A 118 -9.43 -7.63 5.10
CA VAL A 118 -9.57 -6.21 4.80
C VAL A 118 -9.67 -6.05 3.29
N MET A 119 -10.66 -5.30 2.84
CA MET A 119 -10.89 -5.08 1.41
C MET A 119 -10.15 -3.82 0.97
N GLY A 120 -9.37 -3.97 -0.09
CA GLY A 120 -8.62 -2.88 -0.71
C GLY A 120 -7.17 -2.79 -0.27
N ASN A 121 -6.39 -2.09 -1.09
CA ASN A 121 -4.96 -1.88 -0.88
C ASN A 121 -4.72 -0.73 0.10
N MET A 122 -3.64 -0.82 0.89
CA MET A 122 -3.29 0.22 1.84
C MET A 122 -1.79 0.32 2.07
N VAL A 123 -1.36 1.57 2.21
CA VAL A 123 0.00 1.97 2.54
C VAL A 123 -0.07 2.86 3.77
N SER A 124 0.83 2.67 4.72
CA SER A 124 0.93 3.54 5.88
C SER A 124 2.36 3.59 6.37
N GLY A 125 2.89 4.79 6.55
CA GLY A 125 4.30 4.95 6.88
C GLY A 125 5.22 4.56 5.72
N GLY A 126 4.78 4.77 4.47
CA GLY A 126 5.54 4.41 3.26
C GLY A 126 5.69 2.91 3.02
N ARG A 127 5.05 2.06 3.81
CA ARG A 127 5.06 0.60 3.67
C ARG A 127 3.68 0.07 3.30
N PHE A 128 3.65 -0.95 2.44
CA PHE A 128 2.44 -1.70 2.19
C PHE A 128 2.02 -2.43 3.46
N LEU A 129 0.83 -2.11 3.96
CA LEU A 129 0.16 -2.92 4.98
C LEU A 129 -0.67 -4.02 4.34
N LYS A 130 -1.09 -3.81 3.09
CA LYS A 130 -1.75 -4.79 2.26
C LYS A 130 -1.67 -4.36 0.81
N TYR A 131 -1.34 -5.31 -0.06
CA TYR A 131 -1.42 -5.13 -1.50
C TYR A 131 -1.90 -6.42 -2.16
N SER A 132 -2.83 -6.29 -3.08
CA SER A 132 -3.23 -7.33 -4.02
C SER A 132 -3.74 -6.66 -5.30
N PRO A 133 -3.16 -6.98 -6.47
CA PRO A 133 -3.66 -6.47 -7.74
C PRO A 133 -5.08 -6.98 -8.06
N TRP A 134 -5.51 -8.05 -7.40
CA TRP A 134 -6.84 -8.65 -7.56
C TRP A 134 -7.91 -7.96 -6.69
N GLU A 135 -7.49 -7.11 -5.75
CA GLU A 135 -8.37 -6.35 -4.87
C GLU A 135 -8.45 -4.87 -5.23
N ASN A 136 -8.19 -4.55 -6.49
CA ASN A 136 -8.36 -3.21 -7.05
C ASN A 136 -9.84 -2.86 -7.26
N PHE A 137 -10.66 -3.03 -6.21
CA PHE A 137 -12.05 -2.58 -6.13
C PHE A 137 -12.10 -1.19 -5.52
N GLY A 138 -13.04 -0.38 -5.98
CA GLY A 138 -13.26 0.95 -5.44
C GLY A 138 -12.22 1.99 -5.83
N THR A 139 -12.02 2.94 -4.92
CA THR A 139 -11.24 4.16 -5.12
C THR A 139 -10.19 4.31 -4.04
N THR A 140 -9.01 4.78 -4.44
CA THR A 140 -7.83 4.95 -3.59
C THR A 140 -7.60 6.42 -3.33
N LEU A 141 -7.49 6.80 -2.05
CA LEU A 141 -6.76 8.00 -1.66
C LEU A 141 -5.27 7.63 -1.51
N GLY A 142 -4.38 8.46 -2.04
CA GLY A 142 -2.96 8.45 -1.72
C GLY A 142 -2.49 9.83 -1.27
N ILE A 143 -1.59 9.89 -0.30
CA ILE A 143 -0.86 11.09 0.11
C ILE A 143 0.61 10.84 -0.20
N THR A 144 1.14 11.64 -1.12
CA THR A 144 2.52 11.51 -1.59
C THR A 144 3.56 11.87 -0.52
N ALA A 145 4.84 11.61 -0.80
CA ALA A 145 5.96 12.10 0.01
C ALA A 145 5.92 13.63 0.22
N ALA A 146 5.49 14.37 -0.80
CA ALA A 146 5.33 15.82 -0.77
C ALA A 146 4.09 16.29 0.03
N GLY A 147 3.29 15.38 0.58
CA GLY A 147 2.05 15.72 1.31
C GLY A 147 0.86 16.02 0.40
N LYS A 148 1.04 15.96 -0.93
CA LYS A 148 -0.05 16.17 -1.90
C LYS A 148 -1.00 14.97 -1.90
N PRO A 149 -2.32 15.17 -1.68
CA PRO A 149 -3.31 14.12 -1.81
C PRO A 149 -3.72 13.90 -3.27
N GLU A 150 -4.05 12.64 -3.61
CA GLU A 150 -4.58 12.23 -4.91
C GLU A 150 -5.69 11.19 -4.70
N MET A 151 -6.73 11.20 -5.55
CA MET A 151 -7.81 10.22 -5.52
C MET A 151 -7.98 9.57 -6.89
N LYS A 152 -7.81 8.24 -6.95
CA LYS A 152 -7.71 7.46 -8.18
C LYS A 152 -8.57 6.19 -8.11
N THR A 153 -9.24 5.88 -9.21
CA THR A 153 -10.12 4.72 -9.37
C THR A 153 -9.53 3.82 -10.45
N LEU A 154 -8.82 2.76 -10.05
CA LEU A 154 -8.06 1.92 -11.01
C LEU A 154 -8.96 1.31 -12.09
N ARG A 155 -10.16 0.86 -11.73
CA ARG A 155 -11.15 0.29 -12.68
C ARG A 155 -11.74 1.30 -13.64
N ALA A 156 -11.53 2.60 -13.41
CA ALA A 156 -11.85 3.65 -14.35
C ALA A 156 -10.68 3.97 -15.31
N GLY A 157 -9.64 3.12 -15.34
CA GLY A 157 -8.45 3.30 -16.18
C GLY A 157 -7.44 4.30 -15.62
N GLU A 158 -7.55 4.68 -14.34
CA GLU A 158 -6.59 5.60 -13.72
C GLU A 158 -5.39 4.85 -13.16
N GLU A 159 -4.17 5.32 -13.39
CA GLU A 159 -2.97 4.70 -12.85
C GLU A 159 -2.70 5.10 -11.39
N ILE A 160 -2.18 4.15 -10.61
CA ILE A 160 -1.85 4.35 -9.19
C ILE A 160 -0.43 3.86 -8.92
N HIS A 161 0.44 4.75 -8.46
CA HIS A 161 1.79 4.42 -8.04
C HIS A 161 1.87 4.37 -6.52
N TRP A 162 1.40 3.28 -5.91
CA TRP A 162 1.32 3.15 -4.43
C TRP A 162 2.65 3.40 -3.71
N LYS A 163 3.79 3.10 -4.35
CA LYS A 163 5.13 3.37 -3.81
C LYS A 163 5.41 4.84 -3.54
N ASN A 164 4.72 5.74 -4.24
CA ASN A 164 4.88 7.18 -4.07
C ASN A 164 4.10 7.71 -2.87
N TYR A 165 3.24 6.88 -2.27
CA TYR A 165 2.39 7.28 -1.16
C TYR A 165 3.03 6.94 0.18
N TRP A 166 3.07 7.94 1.05
CA TRP A 166 3.35 7.74 2.47
C TRP A 166 2.16 7.10 3.19
N PHE A 167 0.96 7.50 2.78
CA PHE A 167 -0.30 7.00 3.29
C PHE A 167 -1.23 6.76 2.13
N SER A 168 -1.90 5.62 2.09
CA SER A 168 -2.91 5.31 1.10
C SER A 168 -3.95 4.35 1.64
N VAL A 169 -5.19 4.57 1.25
CA VAL A 169 -6.32 3.73 1.63
C VAL A 169 -7.25 3.55 0.43
N THR A 170 -7.58 2.31 0.10
CA THR A 170 -8.55 1.95 -0.94
C THR A 170 -9.87 1.59 -0.28
N CYS A 171 -10.95 2.26 -0.69
CA CYS A 171 -12.31 1.97 -0.22
C CYS A 171 -13.32 2.36 -1.29
N GLY A 172 -14.39 3.08 -0.98
CA GLY A 172 -15.34 3.60 -1.94
C GLY A 172 -16.80 3.21 -1.64
N PRO A 173 -17.71 3.41 -2.61
CA PRO A 173 -17.46 3.98 -3.93
C PRO A 173 -17.03 5.45 -3.89
N ARG A 174 -16.49 5.96 -4.99
CA ARG A 174 -16.22 7.38 -5.17
C ARG A 174 -17.52 8.17 -5.16
N LEU A 175 -17.43 9.38 -4.63
CA LEU A 175 -18.52 10.31 -4.46
C LEU A 175 -18.35 11.52 -5.37
N LEU A 176 -17.13 12.08 -5.37
CA LEU A 176 -16.78 13.24 -6.17
C LEU A 176 -15.54 12.94 -7.02
N LYS A 177 -15.55 13.45 -8.25
CA LYS A 177 -14.41 13.52 -9.15
C LYS A 177 -14.34 14.92 -9.72
N GLN A 178 -13.23 15.61 -9.50
CA GLN A 178 -12.99 16.97 -10.00
C GLN A 178 -14.11 17.96 -9.65
N GLY A 179 -14.66 17.88 -8.43
CA GLY A 179 -15.73 18.75 -7.93
C GLY A 179 -17.13 18.42 -8.46
N ALA A 180 -17.27 17.41 -9.32
CA ALA A 180 -18.54 16.90 -9.80
C ALA A 180 -18.93 15.61 -9.05
N VAL A 181 -20.23 15.37 -8.88
CA VAL A 181 -20.70 14.07 -8.39
C VAL A 181 -20.38 13.01 -9.42
N TRP A 182 -19.67 11.98 -8.97
CA TRP A 182 -19.28 10.84 -9.78
C TRP A 182 -19.43 9.59 -8.92
N ILE A 183 -20.54 8.88 -9.10
CA ILE A 183 -20.89 7.66 -8.36
C ILE A 183 -21.07 6.57 -9.40
N ASN A 184 -20.15 5.62 -9.44
CA ASN A 184 -20.22 4.47 -10.35
C ASN A 184 -19.83 3.17 -9.62
N PRO A 185 -20.68 2.72 -8.68
CA PRO A 185 -20.38 1.57 -7.82
C PRO A 185 -20.15 0.29 -8.62
N ASP A 186 -20.88 0.08 -9.72
CA ASP A 186 -20.73 -1.12 -10.55
C ASP A 186 -19.33 -1.20 -11.20
N LEU A 187 -18.85 -0.08 -11.76
CA LEU A 187 -17.49 0.03 -12.30
C LEU A 187 -16.45 -0.23 -11.21
N GLU A 188 -16.70 0.30 -10.02
CA GLU A 188 -15.85 0.11 -8.83
C GLU A 188 -15.98 -1.30 -8.21
N GLY A 189 -16.94 -2.10 -8.70
CA GLY A 189 -17.19 -3.49 -8.30
C GLY A 189 -17.96 -3.67 -6.99
N PHE A 190 -18.70 -2.65 -6.55
CA PHE A 190 -19.64 -2.73 -5.44
C PHE A 190 -20.98 -3.30 -5.89
N LYS A 191 -21.39 -4.42 -5.27
CA LYS A 191 -22.70 -5.06 -5.51
C LYS A 191 -23.54 -5.23 -4.25
N ASP A 192 -22.98 -4.96 -3.08
CA ASP A 192 -23.64 -5.17 -1.79
C ASP A 192 -24.75 -4.12 -1.58
N PRO A 193 -26.03 -4.51 -1.45
CA PRO A 193 -27.13 -3.58 -1.20
C PRO A 193 -26.95 -2.72 0.05
N HIS A 194 -26.21 -3.19 1.07
CA HIS A 194 -25.92 -2.42 2.27
C HIS A 194 -24.93 -1.28 2.00
N VAL A 195 -24.07 -1.43 1.00
CA VAL A 195 -23.20 -0.34 0.52
C VAL A 195 -24.00 0.61 -0.37
N LEU A 196 -24.91 0.10 -1.21
CA LEU A 196 -25.64 0.89 -2.21
C LEU A 196 -26.87 1.64 -1.65
N GLY A 197 -27.46 1.16 -0.56
CA GLY A 197 -28.69 1.71 0.03
C GLY A 197 -28.52 3.01 0.82
N ALA A 198 -29.45 3.33 1.70
CA ALA A 198 -29.27 4.39 2.70
C ALA A 198 -28.66 3.79 3.98
N ALA A 199 -27.63 4.43 4.54
CA ALA A 199 -26.97 3.96 5.77
C ALA A 199 -26.33 5.13 6.52
N ASN A 200 -25.93 4.93 7.77
CA ASN A 200 -24.97 5.86 8.36
C ASN A 200 -23.63 5.69 7.62
N ARG A 201 -22.98 6.78 7.23
CA ARG A 201 -21.83 6.76 6.30
C ARG A 201 -20.57 7.32 6.93
N SER A 202 -19.43 6.79 6.55
CA SER A 202 -18.15 7.46 6.80
C SER A 202 -17.59 7.88 5.44
N ALA A 203 -16.98 9.04 5.35
CA ALA A 203 -16.41 9.53 4.10
C ALA A 203 -15.02 10.11 4.32
N LEU A 204 -14.29 10.16 3.22
CA LEU A 204 -13.01 10.84 3.11
C LEU A 204 -13.00 11.70 1.86
N GLY A 205 -12.46 12.91 1.92
CA GLY A 205 -12.25 13.75 0.75
C GLY A 205 -11.21 14.83 0.97
N PHE A 206 -10.85 15.58 -0.07
CA PHE A 206 -9.93 16.71 0.04
C PHE A 206 -10.34 17.90 -0.83
N SER A 207 -9.89 19.09 -0.44
CA SER A 207 -10.17 20.37 -1.11
C SER A 207 -9.45 20.50 -2.46
N GLN A 208 -9.93 21.39 -3.32
CA GLN A 208 -9.37 21.57 -4.67
C GLN A 208 -7.88 21.97 -4.67
N ASP A 209 -7.45 22.75 -3.67
CA ASP A 209 -6.06 23.15 -3.50
C ASP A 209 -5.18 22.07 -2.86
N GLY A 210 -5.76 20.92 -2.48
CA GLY A 210 -5.08 19.79 -1.87
C GLY A 210 -4.58 20.05 -0.44
N LYS A 211 -4.96 21.16 0.19
CA LYS A 211 -4.46 21.54 1.53
C LYS A 211 -5.33 21.01 2.67
N THR A 212 -6.62 20.75 2.43
CA THR A 212 -7.54 20.27 3.46
C THR A 212 -7.99 18.86 3.16
N LEU A 213 -7.79 17.95 4.11
CA LEU A 213 -8.40 16.62 4.13
C LEU A 213 -9.60 16.62 5.08
N PHE A 214 -10.68 15.99 4.65
CA PHE A 214 -11.93 15.82 5.39
C PHE A 214 -12.11 14.34 5.73
N LEU A 215 -12.33 14.04 7.01
CA LEU A 215 -12.84 12.75 7.48
C LEU A 215 -14.20 12.99 8.12
N VAL A 216 -15.24 12.28 7.68
CA VAL A 216 -16.63 12.64 8.00
C VAL A 216 -17.42 11.42 8.46
N ILE A 217 -18.22 11.60 9.51
CA ILE A 217 -19.27 10.68 9.95
C ILE A 217 -20.62 11.31 9.64
N PHE A 218 -21.49 10.58 8.95
CA PHE A 218 -22.87 10.95 8.65
C PHE A 218 -23.84 10.10 9.45
N TYR A 219 -24.92 10.72 9.93
CA TYR A 219 -26.00 10.06 10.68
C TYR A 219 -27.31 10.04 9.89
N GLY A 220 -28.21 9.11 10.25
CA GLY A 220 -29.62 9.19 9.86
C GLY A 220 -29.97 8.59 8.50
N GLY A 221 -29.21 7.59 8.02
CA GLY A 221 -29.55 6.90 6.77
C GLY A 221 -29.35 7.79 5.53
N VAL A 222 -28.09 7.99 5.14
CA VAL A 222 -27.67 8.81 4.01
C VAL A 222 -27.40 7.92 2.78
N THR A 223 -27.96 8.29 1.64
CA THR A 223 -27.66 7.66 0.34
C THR A 223 -26.33 8.17 -0.21
N LEU A 224 -25.66 7.40 -1.07
CA LEU A 224 -24.40 7.83 -1.71
C LEU A 224 -24.54 9.17 -2.45
N GLN A 225 -25.66 9.37 -3.16
CA GLN A 225 -25.94 10.63 -3.85
C GLN A 225 -25.99 11.80 -2.87
N ARG A 226 -26.66 11.60 -1.73
CA ARG A 226 -26.77 12.64 -0.71
C ARG A 226 -25.43 12.90 -0.03
N GLU A 227 -24.69 11.85 0.26
CA GLU A 227 -23.33 11.91 0.82
C GLU A 227 -22.41 12.74 -0.09
N ALA A 228 -22.40 12.48 -1.40
CA ALA A 228 -21.62 13.24 -2.36
C ALA A 228 -21.99 14.73 -2.39
N GLN A 229 -23.29 15.06 -2.39
CA GLN A 229 -23.74 16.44 -2.38
C GLN A 229 -23.32 17.19 -1.11
N VAL A 230 -23.37 16.53 0.05
CA VAL A 230 -22.94 17.14 1.31
C VAL A 230 -21.42 17.26 1.37
N MET A 231 -20.66 16.26 0.92
CA MET A 231 -19.19 16.37 0.79
C MET A 231 -18.78 17.53 -0.13
N LYS A 232 -19.49 17.72 -1.24
CA LYS A 232 -19.27 18.85 -2.15
C LYS A 232 -19.56 20.18 -1.45
N ALA A 233 -20.67 20.28 -0.75
CA ALA A 233 -21.04 21.47 0.02
C ALA A 233 -20.09 21.76 1.19
N LEU A 234 -19.43 20.73 1.73
CA LEU A 234 -18.41 20.85 2.77
C LEU A 234 -17.09 21.44 2.22
N GLY A 235 -16.90 21.44 0.90
CA GLY A 235 -15.70 21.95 0.23
C GLY A 235 -14.79 20.86 -0.34
N ALA A 236 -15.21 19.60 -0.34
CA ALA A 236 -14.45 18.53 -0.97
C ALA A 236 -14.53 18.66 -2.50
N TYR A 237 -13.38 18.54 -3.15
CA TYR A 237 -13.22 18.48 -4.61
C TYR A 237 -13.12 17.02 -5.08
N GLU A 238 -12.44 16.20 -4.29
CA GLU A 238 -12.38 14.74 -4.42
C GLU A 238 -12.96 14.12 -3.16
N ALA A 239 -13.78 13.07 -3.28
CA ALA A 239 -14.35 12.38 -2.13
C ALA A 239 -14.73 10.94 -2.47
N MET A 240 -14.66 10.07 -1.46
CA MET A 240 -15.09 8.68 -1.51
C MET A 240 -15.73 8.26 -0.18
N ASN A 241 -16.61 7.27 -0.25
CA ASN A 241 -17.19 6.61 0.91
C ASN A 241 -16.15 5.65 1.57
N LEU A 242 -16.24 5.49 2.88
CA LEU A 242 -15.53 4.53 3.72
C LEU A 242 -16.51 3.48 4.29
N ASP A 243 -16.04 2.53 5.10
CA ASP A 243 -16.96 1.59 5.76
C ASP A 243 -17.89 2.35 6.72
N GLY A 244 -19.17 2.01 6.71
CA GLY A 244 -20.22 2.75 7.42
C GLY A 244 -20.99 1.87 8.39
N GLY A 245 -22.22 2.28 8.69
CA GLY A 245 -23.15 1.55 9.54
C GLY A 245 -22.55 1.19 10.90
N ALA A 246 -22.57 -0.10 11.24
CA ALA A 246 -22.03 -0.60 12.51
C ALA A 246 -20.51 -0.41 12.66
N SER A 247 -19.78 -0.12 11.58
CA SER A 247 -18.34 0.17 11.66
C SER A 247 -18.01 1.61 12.06
N GLN A 248 -18.99 2.52 12.06
CA GLN A 248 -18.70 3.93 12.34
C GLN A 248 -18.09 4.09 13.73
N GLY A 249 -16.86 4.61 13.74
CA GLY A 249 -16.12 4.91 14.95
C GLY A 249 -15.53 6.29 14.85
N LEU A 250 -15.60 7.05 15.92
CA LEU A 250 -15.00 8.38 16.00
C LEU A 250 -14.44 8.62 17.39
N ALA A 251 -13.22 9.13 17.46
CA ALA A 251 -12.58 9.52 18.71
C ALA A 251 -11.77 10.80 18.54
N GLN A 252 -11.57 11.52 19.64
CA GLN A 252 -10.72 12.70 19.74
C GLN A 252 -9.92 12.66 21.04
N GLY A 253 -8.60 12.80 20.96
CA GLY A 253 -7.71 12.91 22.13
C GLY A 253 -7.88 11.78 23.16
N GLY A 254 -8.14 10.56 22.70
CA GLY A 254 -8.39 9.39 23.55
C GLY A 254 -9.85 9.19 23.97
N SER A 255 -10.73 10.18 23.79
CA SER A 255 -12.16 10.07 24.08
C SER A 255 -12.94 9.54 22.88
N ILE A 256 -13.72 8.47 23.08
CA ILE A 256 -14.61 7.91 22.05
C ILE A 256 -15.88 8.77 21.97
N LEU A 257 -16.11 9.39 20.81
CA LEU A 257 -17.28 10.23 20.53
C LEU A 257 -18.41 9.42 19.86
N LEU A 258 -18.04 8.38 19.12
CA LEU A 258 -18.95 7.41 18.53
C LEU A 258 -18.30 6.03 18.63
N ALA A 259 -18.93 5.11 19.36
CA ALA A 259 -18.48 3.74 19.46
C ALA A 259 -19.07 2.91 18.30
N PRO A 260 -18.23 2.15 17.57
CA PRO A 260 -18.72 1.17 16.61
C PRO A 260 -19.62 0.12 17.26
N GLY A 261 -20.61 -0.37 16.51
CA GLY A 261 -21.44 -1.50 16.89
C GLY A 261 -20.75 -2.86 16.72
N ARG A 262 -19.54 -2.90 16.17
CA ARG A 262 -18.72 -4.11 16.00
C ARG A 262 -17.23 -3.82 16.21
N TYR A 263 -16.45 -4.88 16.42
CA TYR A 263 -15.00 -4.77 16.39
C TYR A 263 -14.52 -4.45 14.97
N LEU A 264 -13.38 -3.75 14.90
CA LEU A 264 -12.82 -3.25 13.65
C LEU A 264 -11.52 -3.97 13.34
N THR A 265 -11.19 -4.07 12.06
CA THR A 265 -9.89 -4.58 11.59
C THR A 265 -8.89 -3.45 11.36
N ASN A 266 -9.38 -2.24 11.09
CA ASN A 266 -8.56 -1.08 10.79
C ASN A 266 -9.28 0.24 11.09
N ALA A 267 -8.50 1.28 11.36
CA ALA A 267 -8.95 2.65 11.60
C ALA A 267 -7.91 3.65 11.06
N ILE A 268 -8.32 4.88 10.76
CA ILE A 268 -7.44 5.97 10.35
C ILE A 268 -7.18 6.84 11.57
N ALA A 269 -5.90 7.01 11.92
CA ALA A 269 -5.44 7.92 12.96
C ALA A 269 -4.84 9.18 12.36
N VAL A 270 -5.09 10.31 13.02
CA VAL A 270 -4.54 11.62 12.69
C VAL A 270 -3.79 12.14 13.90
N TYR A 271 -2.54 12.50 13.69
CA TYR A 271 -1.63 13.10 14.67
C TYR A 271 -1.40 14.57 14.34
N ASP A 272 -1.15 15.37 15.38
CA ASP A 272 -0.85 16.80 15.26
C ASP A 272 0.26 17.20 16.27
N SER A 273 0.55 18.49 16.39
CA SER A 273 1.59 18.96 17.33
C SER A 273 1.31 18.67 18.81
N ARG A 274 0.03 18.50 19.21
CA ARG A 274 -0.36 18.22 20.60
C ARG A 274 -0.40 16.72 20.89
N PHE A 275 -0.74 15.93 19.89
CA PHE A 275 -0.75 14.47 19.92
C PHE A 275 0.22 13.98 18.85
N PRO A 276 1.53 14.07 19.10
CA PRO A 276 2.54 13.79 18.09
C PRO A 276 2.54 12.31 17.72
N ALA A 277 2.80 12.04 16.44
CA ALA A 277 3.13 10.70 15.96
C ALA A 277 4.36 10.15 16.69
N THR A 278 4.51 8.82 16.74
CA THR A 278 5.68 8.20 17.36
C THR A 278 6.98 8.67 16.69
N SER A 279 8.07 8.73 17.45
CA SER A 279 9.39 9.12 16.90
C SER A 279 9.82 8.24 15.73
N ALA A 280 9.42 6.95 15.74
CA ALA A 280 9.66 6.02 14.64
C ALA A 280 8.89 6.42 13.37
N LEU A 281 7.61 6.78 13.47
CA LEU A 281 6.82 7.22 12.32
C LEU A 281 7.33 8.55 11.76
N GLN A 282 7.75 9.47 12.63
CA GLN A 282 8.37 10.73 12.21
C GLN A 282 9.72 10.51 11.51
N ALA A 283 10.54 9.58 11.99
CA ALA A 283 11.81 9.21 11.36
C ALA A 283 11.58 8.59 9.97
N ALA A 284 10.69 7.59 9.89
CA ALA A 284 10.32 6.97 8.63
C ALA A 284 9.76 7.99 7.62
N ARG A 285 9.05 9.03 8.06
CA ARG A 285 8.55 10.11 7.19
C ARG A 285 9.70 10.91 6.59
N ARG A 286 10.70 11.27 7.41
CA ARG A 286 11.88 11.99 6.94
C ARG A 286 12.69 11.16 5.95
N ASP A 287 12.86 9.86 6.22
CA ASP A 287 13.58 8.96 5.31
C ASP A 287 12.84 8.81 3.97
N PHE A 288 11.51 8.66 4.02
CA PHE A 288 10.66 8.59 2.84
C PHE A 288 10.71 9.89 2.00
N GLN A 289 10.79 11.05 2.64
CA GLN A 289 10.96 12.34 1.96
C GLN A 289 12.39 12.56 1.44
N GLY A 290 13.39 12.03 2.16
CA GLY A 290 14.82 12.14 1.84
C GLY A 290 15.30 11.15 0.78
N ALA A 291 14.49 10.17 0.37
CA ALA A 291 14.81 9.18 -0.66
C ALA A 291 14.89 9.74 -2.11
N THR A 292 15.12 11.05 -2.27
CA THR A 292 15.53 11.67 -3.54
C THR A 292 17.05 11.60 -3.65
N PRO A 293 17.65 11.08 -4.75
CA PRO A 293 19.08 10.80 -4.79
C PRO A 293 19.89 12.09 -4.79
N THR A 294 20.51 12.42 -3.66
CA THR A 294 21.54 13.44 -3.59
C THR A 294 22.91 12.77 -3.64
N VAL A 295 23.74 13.22 -4.58
CA VAL A 295 25.08 12.70 -4.93
C VAL A 295 26.05 12.66 -3.72
N GLN A 296 25.69 13.25 -2.59
CA GLN A 296 26.53 13.38 -1.40
C GLN A 296 26.61 12.14 -0.50
N ASN A 297 25.69 11.17 -0.59
CA ASN A 297 25.72 9.97 0.27
C ASN A 297 26.54 8.80 -0.30
N LEU A 298 27.20 8.95 -1.46
CA LEU A 298 28.04 7.92 -2.08
C LEU A 298 29.49 7.87 -1.55
N LEU A 299 29.89 8.78 -0.66
CA LEU A 299 31.28 8.89 -0.17
C LEU A 299 31.49 8.63 1.33
N ALA A 300 30.45 8.24 2.06
CA ALA A 300 30.55 8.05 3.51
C ALA A 300 30.06 6.67 3.96
N PHE A 301 30.71 5.58 3.49
CA PHE A 301 30.78 4.35 4.27
C PHE A 301 32.03 3.55 3.86
N ARG A 302 33.07 3.58 4.71
CA ARG A 302 34.18 2.62 4.67
C ARG A 302 33.79 1.44 5.56
N PRO A 303 33.82 0.19 5.07
CA PRO A 303 33.56 -0.96 5.92
C PRO A 303 34.78 -1.23 6.82
N SER A 304 34.56 -1.27 8.14
CA SER A 304 35.51 -1.80 9.11
C SER A 304 35.46 -3.34 9.09
N THR A 305 36.63 -3.97 9.03
CA THR A 305 36.88 -5.42 9.09
C THR A 305 36.16 -6.13 10.25
N PRO A 306 35.72 -7.40 10.09
CA PRO A 306 35.09 -8.15 11.16
C PRO A 306 36.13 -8.84 12.07
N LEU A 307 35.95 -8.69 13.38
CA LEU A 307 36.62 -9.49 14.42
C LEU A 307 35.82 -10.77 14.68
N MET A 308 36.47 -11.92 14.61
CA MET A 308 35.92 -13.23 14.98
C MET A 308 35.65 -13.31 16.48
N ALA A 309 34.52 -13.90 16.89
CA ALA A 309 34.26 -14.33 18.25
C ALA A 309 33.83 -15.81 18.29
N THR A 310 34.52 -16.58 19.13
CA THR A 310 34.33 -18.00 19.44
C THR A 310 33.11 -18.26 20.34
N PRO A 311 32.49 -19.47 20.33
CA PRO A 311 31.35 -19.79 21.20
C PRO A 311 31.78 -20.34 22.56
N SER A 312 30.96 -20.12 23.59
CA SER A 312 31.04 -20.78 24.91
C SER A 312 29.68 -21.37 25.34
N PRO A 313 29.65 -22.38 26.22
CA PRO A 313 28.60 -23.41 26.24
C PRO A 313 27.44 -23.15 27.21
N LEU A 314 26.31 -23.84 26.96
CA LEU A 314 25.08 -23.84 27.77
C LEU A 314 25.27 -24.46 29.17
N PRO A 315 24.52 -23.99 30.19
CA PRO A 315 24.34 -24.70 31.45
C PRO A 315 23.06 -25.54 31.49
N THR A 316 23.19 -26.72 32.09
CA THR A 316 22.15 -27.69 32.48
C THR A 316 21.57 -27.35 33.85
N THR A 317 20.24 -27.46 34.04
CA THR A 317 19.63 -27.95 35.30
C THR A 317 18.18 -28.40 35.10
N ASN A 318 17.87 -29.55 35.70
CA ASN A 318 16.59 -30.25 35.81
C ASN A 318 15.79 -29.73 37.03
N PRO A 319 14.46 -29.93 37.09
CA PRO A 319 13.93 -30.52 38.34
C PRO A 319 12.84 -31.59 38.14
N GLN A 320 12.85 -32.57 39.05
CA GLN A 320 11.91 -33.69 39.19
C GLN A 320 10.59 -33.29 39.87
N VAL A 321 9.46 -33.89 39.44
CA VAL A 321 8.30 -34.28 40.27
C VAL A 321 7.69 -35.58 39.70
N GLN A 322 7.23 -36.48 40.58
CA GLN A 322 6.79 -37.89 40.35
C GLN A 322 5.25 -38.06 40.59
N PRO A 323 4.61 -39.25 40.53
CA PRO A 323 3.67 -39.66 39.45
C PRO A 323 2.22 -40.06 39.90
N THR A 324 1.27 -40.21 38.95
CA THR A 324 0.06 -41.06 39.15
C THR A 324 -0.47 -41.73 37.86
N ALA A 325 -0.56 -43.07 37.95
CA ALA A 325 -1.50 -44.08 37.41
C ALA A 325 -2.03 -44.12 35.93
N ARG A 326 -1.49 -45.12 35.20
CA ARG A 326 -2.08 -46.12 34.26
C ARG A 326 -3.44 -45.90 33.57
N MET A 327 -3.48 -46.15 32.25
CA MET A 327 -4.18 -47.31 31.63
C MET A 327 -3.60 -47.66 30.23
N THR A 328 -3.81 -48.91 29.83
CA THR A 328 -3.04 -49.77 28.90
C THR A 328 -3.52 -49.78 27.44
N ALA A 329 -2.62 -49.96 26.45
CA ALA A 329 -2.63 -51.07 25.46
C ALA A 329 -1.51 -51.02 24.38
N LYS A 330 -0.94 -52.22 24.14
CA LYS A 330 0.07 -52.79 23.21
C LYS A 330 0.64 -52.03 21.96
N PRO A 331 1.93 -52.25 21.61
CA PRO A 331 2.61 -51.70 20.42
C PRO A 331 2.68 -52.67 19.21
N LEU A 332 2.89 -52.12 18.00
CA LEU A 332 3.35 -52.86 16.81
C LEU A 332 4.77 -52.41 16.39
N PRO A 333 5.57 -53.29 15.76
CA PRO A 333 7.02 -53.23 15.80
C PRO A 333 7.67 -52.38 14.70
N ARG A 334 8.82 -51.81 15.05
CA ARG A 334 9.80 -51.14 14.18
C ARG A 334 10.81 -52.17 13.64
N PRO A 335 11.22 -52.11 12.37
CA PRO A 335 12.49 -52.71 11.95
C PRO A 335 13.65 -51.72 12.01
N SER A 336 14.78 -52.26 12.44
CA SER A 336 16.08 -51.67 12.73
C SER A 336 16.96 -51.39 11.50
N LEU A 337 17.58 -50.19 11.50
CA LEU A 337 18.96 -49.79 11.17
C LEU A 337 19.95 -50.92 10.77
N LEU A 338 20.86 -50.80 9.77
CA LEU A 338 22.09 -49.97 9.73
C LEU A 338 22.86 -50.17 8.36
N PRO A 339 24.06 -49.58 8.07
CA PRO A 339 24.32 -48.59 7.03
C PRO A 339 25.20 -49.07 5.85
N SER A 340 25.36 -48.25 4.80
CA SER A 340 26.54 -48.33 3.92
C SER A 340 26.87 -46.98 3.24
N ALA A 341 28.03 -46.45 3.65
CA ALA A 341 29.02 -45.61 2.97
C ALA A 341 28.59 -44.49 1.97
N LEU A 342 29.05 -43.26 2.29
CA LEU A 342 29.35 -42.22 1.30
C LEU A 342 30.48 -42.67 0.33
N PRO A 343 30.50 -42.10 -0.88
CA PRO A 343 31.72 -41.41 -1.29
C PRO A 343 31.47 -39.98 -1.81
N THR A 344 32.29 -39.08 -1.27
CA THR A 344 32.99 -37.94 -1.88
C THR A 344 32.45 -37.24 -3.13
N ALA A 345 32.36 -35.92 -3.01
CA ALA A 345 32.16 -34.94 -4.07
C ALA A 345 33.26 -34.96 -5.15
N GLN A 346 32.85 -34.80 -6.41
CA GLN A 346 33.69 -34.27 -7.49
C GLN A 346 32.92 -33.19 -8.24
N THR A 347 33.62 -32.08 -8.46
CA THR A 347 33.17 -30.83 -9.09
C THR A 347 33.35 -30.84 -10.61
N THR A 348 32.43 -30.12 -11.29
CA THR A 348 32.46 -29.50 -12.65
C THR A 348 32.30 -30.38 -13.92
N PRO A 349 31.80 -29.83 -15.06
CA PRO A 349 30.84 -28.73 -15.32
C PRO A 349 29.64 -29.14 -16.25
N GLN A 350 28.59 -28.32 -16.31
CA GLN A 350 27.43 -28.42 -17.26
C GLN A 350 27.88 -28.18 -18.73
N PRO A 351 27.13 -28.57 -19.81
CA PRO A 351 25.69 -28.27 -19.98
C PRO A 351 24.82 -29.26 -20.82
N SER A 352 23.49 -29.01 -20.74
CA SER A 352 22.46 -29.27 -21.76
C SER A 352 22.21 -30.70 -22.28
N ALA A 353 21.20 -31.40 -21.73
CA ALA A 353 20.45 -32.45 -22.46
C ALA A 353 19.16 -32.95 -21.76
N THR A 354 18.27 -32.10 -21.23
CA THR A 354 16.94 -32.59 -20.81
C THR A 354 15.84 -31.51 -20.85
N SER A 355 15.40 -31.14 -22.06
CA SER A 355 14.21 -30.27 -22.24
C SER A 355 13.43 -30.53 -23.53
N ARG A 356 13.84 -31.51 -24.36
CA ARG A 356 13.35 -31.60 -25.75
C ARG A 356 12.17 -32.56 -25.98
N LEU A 357 11.50 -33.08 -24.94
CA LEU A 357 10.49 -34.15 -25.08
C LEU A 357 9.04 -33.76 -24.70
N VAL A 358 8.74 -32.50 -24.39
CA VAL A 358 7.37 -32.04 -24.06
C VAL A 358 6.77 -31.08 -25.10
N SER A 359 7.57 -30.52 -26.00
CA SER A 359 7.13 -29.43 -26.91
C SER A 359 6.08 -29.84 -27.94
N SER A 360 6.06 -31.10 -28.39
CA SER A 360 5.19 -31.54 -29.48
C SER A 360 3.72 -31.78 -29.11
N LYS A 361 3.34 -31.62 -27.83
CA LYS A 361 1.96 -31.86 -27.34
C LYS A 361 1.24 -30.62 -26.79
N ILE A 362 1.89 -29.46 -26.76
CA ILE A 362 1.29 -28.22 -26.27
C ILE A 362 0.59 -27.52 -27.45
N THR A 363 -0.74 -27.51 -27.42
CA THR A 363 -1.61 -26.81 -28.37
C THR A 363 -2.14 -25.53 -27.71
N PRO A 364 -2.77 -24.61 -28.47
CA PRO A 364 -3.42 -23.44 -27.87
C PRO A 364 -4.37 -23.80 -26.73
N LEU A 365 -5.11 -24.90 -26.89
CA LEU A 365 -6.09 -25.35 -25.92
C LEU A 365 -5.44 -26.02 -24.69
N THR A 366 -4.33 -26.73 -24.86
CA THR A 366 -3.70 -27.46 -23.75
C THR A 366 -2.71 -26.62 -22.95
N ALA A 367 -2.12 -25.57 -23.54
CA ALA A 367 -1.24 -24.63 -22.84
C ALA A 367 -1.84 -24.06 -21.54
N PRO A 368 -3.04 -23.43 -21.54
CA PRO A 368 -3.64 -22.91 -20.30
C PRO A 368 -4.03 -24.04 -19.34
N LYS A 369 -4.56 -25.17 -19.86
CA LYS A 369 -4.93 -26.33 -19.01
C LYS A 369 -3.72 -26.84 -18.23
N TYR A 370 -2.59 -27.02 -18.90
CA TYR A 370 -1.38 -27.51 -18.26
C TYR A 370 -0.77 -26.49 -17.31
N PHE A 371 -0.85 -25.19 -17.62
CA PHE A 371 -0.41 -24.16 -16.68
C PHE A 371 -1.12 -24.30 -15.33
N PHE A 372 -2.46 -24.27 -15.32
CA PHE A 372 -3.23 -24.39 -14.08
C PHE A 372 -3.03 -25.75 -13.42
N TRP A 373 -2.93 -26.83 -14.21
CA TRP A 373 -2.65 -28.16 -13.66
C TRP A 373 -1.28 -28.24 -12.97
N TYR A 374 -0.22 -27.65 -13.54
CA TYR A 374 1.10 -27.63 -12.92
C TYR A 374 1.15 -26.76 -11.66
N VAL A 375 0.46 -25.61 -11.65
CA VAL A 375 0.30 -24.80 -10.44
C VAL A 375 -0.44 -25.60 -9.35
N TYR A 376 -1.49 -26.34 -9.71
CA TYR A 376 -2.22 -27.21 -8.78
C TYR A 376 -1.33 -28.30 -8.19
N ARG A 377 -0.52 -28.95 -9.04
CA ARG A 377 0.43 -30.02 -8.68
C ARG A 377 1.71 -29.52 -8.01
N LYS A 378 1.89 -28.19 -7.89
CA LYS A 378 3.08 -27.53 -7.38
C LYS A 378 4.36 -27.79 -8.22
N ASP A 379 4.20 -28.10 -9.50
CA ASP A 379 5.30 -28.22 -10.46
C ASP A 379 5.54 -26.86 -11.12
N TYR A 380 5.99 -25.91 -10.30
CA TYR A 380 6.07 -24.52 -10.68
C TYR A 380 7.09 -24.18 -11.77
N PRO A 381 8.24 -24.88 -11.92
CA PRO A 381 9.12 -24.68 -13.07
C PRO A 381 8.39 -24.89 -14.40
N LYS A 382 7.60 -25.95 -14.54
CA LYS A 382 6.81 -26.20 -15.75
C LYS A 382 5.68 -25.20 -15.94
N ALA A 383 5.06 -24.75 -14.85
CA ALA A 383 4.08 -23.66 -14.91
C ALA A 383 4.72 -22.37 -15.43
N TRP A 384 5.92 -22.02 -14.93
CA TRP A 384 6.68 -20.86 -15.37
C TRP A 384 7.05 -20.94 -16.86
N GLU A 385 7.47 -22.11 -17.33
CA GLU A 385 7.78 -22.35 -18.74
C GLU A 385 6.60 -22.15 -19.69
N LEU A 386 5.36 -22.33 -19.21
CA LEU A 386 4.15 -22.18 -20.01
C LEU A 386 3.67 -20.72 -20.13
N LEU A 387 4.28 -19.77 -19.43
CA LEU A 387 3.95 -18.35 -19.55
C LEU A 387 4.67 -17.70 -20.75
N SER A 388 4.02 -16.69 -21.35
CA SER A 388 4.65 -15.81 -22.34
C SER A 388 5.79 -15.01 -21.71
N GLU A 389 6.73 -14.54 -22.54
CA GLU A 389 7.85 -13.73 -22.04
C GLU A 389 7.41 -12.40 -21.44
N LYS A 390 6.36 -11.79 -21.99
CA LYS A 390 5.74 -10.59 -21.42
C LYS A 390 5.06 -10.91 -20.09
N SER A 391 4.35 -12.02 -19.97
CA SER A 391 3.78 -12.48 -18.70
C SER A 391 4.83 -12.62 -17.61
N LYS A 392 5.96 -13.27 -17.92
CA LYS A 392 7.09 -13.39 -16.99
C LYS A 392 7.64 -12.03 -16.58
N THR A 393 7.81 -11.12 -17.54
CA THR A 393 8.33 -9.76 -17.30
C THR A 393 7.41 -8.96 -16.39
N VAL A 394 6.11 -8.97 -16.66
CA VAL A 394 5.11 -8.27 -15.82
C VAL A 394 5.11 -8.87 -14.41
N ILE A 395 5.07 -10.19 -14.26
CA ILE A 395 5.10 -10.83 -12.94
C ILE A 395 6.37 -10.44 -12.16
N VAL A 396 7.54 -10.49 -12.81
CA VAL A 396 8.82 -10.08 -12.20
C VAL A 396 8.78 -8.64 -11.73
N ARG A 397 8.26 -7.73 -12.57
CA ARG A 397 8.07 -6.32 -12.21
C ARG A 397 7.14 -6.18 -11.02
N GLU A 398 5.97 -6.83 -11.03
CA GLU A 398 5.02 -6.76 -9.91
C GLU A 398 5.61 -7.30 -8.61
N ILE A 399 6.43 -8.35 -8.66
CA ILE A 399 7.15 -8.83 -7.47
C ILE A 399 8.18 -7.80 -7.00
N ALA A 400 8.97 -7.22 -7.91
CA ALA A 400 9.90 -6.13 -7.59
C ALA A 400 9.17 -4.89 -7.02
N LEU A 401 7.90 -4.71 -7.40
CA LEU A 401 7.04 -3.68 -6.86
C LEU A 401 6.53 -4.01 -5.45
N ALA A 402 6.26 -5.28 -5.15
CA ALA A 402 5.67 -5.72 -3.89
C ALA A 402 6.68 -5.96 -2.75
N VAL A 403 7.94 -6.33 -3.04
CA VAL A 403 8.96 -6.61 -2.01
C VAL A 403 9.48 -5.28 -1.43
N ASN A 404 9.10 -4.99 -0.18
CA ASN A 404 9.26 -3.70 0.49
C ASN A 404 10.44 -3.68 1.50
N GLU A 405 11.63 -4.09 1.07
CA GLU A 405 12.86 -4.09 1.90
C GLU A 405 14.01 -3.35 1.17
N PRO A 406 14.85 -2.56 1.86
CA PRO A 406 15.93 -1.78 1.27
C PRO A 406 17.13 -2.62 0.76
N VAL A 407 17.05 -3.95 0.81
CA VAL A 407 18.15 -4.84 0.40
C VAL A 407 17.67 -5.86 -0.63
N HIS A 408 17.93 -5.51 -1.89
CA HIS A 408 18.18 -6.36 -3.06
C HIS A 408 17.21 -7.51 -3.42
N TYR A 409 16.27 -7.21 -4.32
CA TYR A 409 16.14 -7.98 -5.57
C TYR A 409 15.83 -7.05 -6.74
N SER A 410 16.78 -6.85 -7.67
CA SER A 410 16.47 -6.22 -8.96
C SER A 410 15.53 -7.12 -9.77
N GLU A 411 14.76 -6.55 -10.70
CA GLU A 411 13.94 -7.35 -11.66
C GLU A 411 14.78 -8.47 -12.29
N GLN A 412 16.05 -8.20 -12.61
CA GLN A 412 16.98 -9.20 -13.15
C GLN A 412 17.26 -10.35 -12.17
N SER A 413 17.47 -10.07 -10.89
CA SER A 413 17.69 -11.11 -9.87
C SER A 413 16.42 -11.92 -9.59
N ILE A 414 15.25 -11.29 -9.60
CA ILE A 414 13.95 -11.97 -9.47
C ILE A 414 13.71 -12.85 -10.68
N ARG A 415 13.95 -12.33 -11.88
CA ARG A 415 13.82 -13.06 -13.13
C ARG A 415 14.69 -14.30 -13.12
N ARG A 416 15.96 -14.16 -12.71
CA ARG A 416 16.88 -15.28 -12.54
C ARG A 416 16.37 -16.29 -11.52
N ALA A 417 15.92 -15.83 -10.35
CA ALA A 417 15.41 -16.70 -9.30
C ALA A 417 14.17 -17.49 -9.76
N MET A 418 13.30 -16.88 -10.57
CA MET A 418 12.13 -17.52 -11.14
C MET A 418 12.48 -18.50 -12.28
N ASP A 419 13.36 -18.09 -13.20
CA ASP A 419 13.81 -18.91 -14.34
C ASP A 419 14.57 -20.17 -13.87
N ASN A 420 15.38 -20.04 -12.81
CA ASN A 420 16.15 -21.14 -12.24
C ASN A 420 15.44 -21.87 -11.09
N TYR A 421 14.25 -21.39 -10.70
CA TYR A 421 13.50 -21.89 -9.54
C TYR A 421 14.35 -21.93 -8.25
N GLU A 422 14.97 -20.80 -7.90
CA GLU A 422 15.79 -20.63 -6.70
C GLU A 422 14.89 -20.60 -5.45
N THR A 423 15.03 -21.62 -4.61
CA THR A 423 14.34 -21.71 -3.30
C THR A 423 15.11 -20.93 -2.23
N PRO A 424 14.43 -20.36 -1.21
CA PRO A 424 12.99 -20.44 -0.92
C PRO A 424 12.14 -19.37 -1.64
N PHE A 425 12.75 -18.50 -2.44
CA PHE A 425 12.07 -17.37 -3.08
C PHE A 425 10.94 -17.82 -4.01
N ALA A 426 11.26 -18.67 -5.00
CA ALA A 426 10.29 -19.12 -5.99
C ALA A 426 9.14 -19.92 -5.35
N GLU A 427 9.45 -20.77 -4.36
CA GLU A 427 8.44 -21.49 -3.58
C GLU A 427 7.48 -20.56 -2.84
N THR A 428 7.99 -19.48 -2.25
CA THR A 428 7.18 -18.49 -1.53
C THR A 428 6.23 -17.77 -2.48
N PHE A 429 6.73 -17.26 -3.61
CA PHE A 429 5.90 -16.62 -4.63
C PHE A 429 4.80 -17.57 -5.13
N TRP A 430 5.17 -18.77 -5.55
CA TRP A 430 4.22 -19.71 -6.13
C TRP A 430 3.21 -20.25 -5.11
N GLY A 431 3.61 -20.35 -3.84
CA GLY A 431 2.71 -20.62 -2.73
C GLY A 431 1.60 -19.55 -2.64
N ALA A 432 1.98 -18.28 -2.62
CA ALA A 432 1.03 -17.16 -2.60
C ALA A 432 0.19 -17.08 -3.89
N PHE A 433 0.81 -17.26 -5.05
CA PHE A 433 0.12 -17.27 -6.35
C PHE A 433 -0.97 -18.35 -6.39
N ARG A 434 -0.64 -19.58 -5.99
CA ARG A 434 -1.57 -20.71 -5.94
C ARG A 434 -2.76 -20.46 -5.02
N GLN A 435 -2.52 -19.86 -3.85
CA GLN A 435 -3.57 -19.57 -2.86
C GLN A 435 -4.54 -18.49 -3.37
N ASN A 436 -4.02 -17.40 -3.93
CA ASN A 436 -4.85 -16.27 -4.38
C ASN A 436 -5.56 -16.54 -5.71
N LEU A 437 -5.05 -17.46 -6.53
CA LEU A 437 -5.69 -17.88 -7.76
C LEU A 437 -6.93 -18.76 -7.51
N GLU A 438 -7.14 -19.28 -6.30
CA GLU A 438 -8.13 -20.34 -6.02
C GLU A 438 -7.96 -21.54 -6.97
N ILE A 439 -6.74 -22.08 -7.04
CA ILE A 439 -6.34 -23.01 -8.10
C ILE A 439 -7.26 -24.25 -8.21
N GLU A 440 -7.84 -24.70 -7.10
CA GLU A 440 -8.78 -25.81 -7.02
C GLU A 440 -10.05 -25.57 -7.86
N THR A 441 -10.43 -24.30 -8.06
CA THR A 441 -11.55 -23.88 -8.91
C THR A 441 -11.13 -23.86 -10.38
N TRP A 442 -9.91 -23.41 -10.69
CA TRP A 442 -9.40 -23.31 -12.06
C TRP A 442 -9.19 -24.66 -12.75
N VAL A 443 -8.70 -25.66 -12.04
CA VAL A 443 -8.51 -27.01 -12.61
C VAL A 443 -9.82 -27.74 -12.91
N LYS A 444 -10.95 -27.24 -12.40
CA LYS A 444 -12.29 -27.78 -12.67
C LYS A 444 -13.01 -27.07 -13.82
N GLN A 445 -12.43 -26.00 -14.37
CA GLN A 445 -13.06 -25.24 -15.45
C GLN A 445 -13.03 -26.00 -16.77
N ASN A 446 -14.01 -25.72 -17.60
CA ASN A 446 -14.01 -26.13 -19.00
C ASN A 446 -13.27 -25.10 -19.82
N PHE A 447 -12.41 -25.56 -20.74
CA PHE A 447 -11.70 -24.68 -21.66
C PHE A 447 -12.10 -25.04 -23.07
N THR A 448 -12.49 -24.02 -23.84
CA THR A 448 -12.98 -24.14 -25.20
C THR A 448 -12.17 -23.22 -26.09
N LEU A 449 -11.60 -23.76 -27.18
CA LEU A 449 -10.89 -22.96 -28.17
C LEU A 449 -11.90 -22.15 -28.97
N LEU A 450 -11.82 -20.82 -28.91
CA LEU A 450 -12.70 -19.93 -29.68
C LEU A 450 -12.09 -19.59 -31.03
N GLU A 451 -10.82 -19.17 -31.02
CA GLU A 451 -10.09 -18.73 -32.20
C GLU A 451 -8.66 -19.24 -32.15
N SER A 452 -8.08 -19.56 -33.31
CA SER A 452 -6.67 -19.95 -33.43
C SER A 452 -6.10 -19.44 -34.75
N GLY A 453 -5.04 -18.65 -34.66
CA GLY A 453 -4.20 -18.21 -35.78
C GLY A 453 -2.80 -18.83 -35.71
N SER A 454 -1.87 -18.29 -36.50
CA SER A 454 -0.47 -18.74 -36.55
C SER A 454 0.37 -18.27 -35.36
N THR A 455 0.01 -17.15 -34.74
CA THR A 455 0.78 -16.51 -33.65
C THR A 455 -0.01 -16.30 -32.37
N ARG A 456 -1.33 -16.37 -32.43
CA ARG A 456 -2.24 -16.12 -31.29
C ARG A 456 -3.47 -17.00 -31.37
N ALA A 457 -4.07 -17.25 -30.22
CA ALA A 457 -5.33 -17.97 -30.08
C ALA A 457 -6.09 -17.45 -28.85
N LEU A 458 -7.39 -17.71 -28.82
CA LEU A 458 -8.29 -17.32 -27.73
C LEU A 458 -8.99 -18.56 -27.18
N VAL A 459 -8.93 -18.73 -25.86
CA VAL A 459 -9.54 -19.87 -25.16
C VAL A 459 -10.51 -19.37 -24.10
N ARG A 460 -11.81 -19.68 -24.26
CA ARG A 460 -12.85 -19.40 -23.27
C ARG A 460 -12.71 -20.36 -22.09
N VAL A 461 -12.87 -19.84 -20.89
CA VAL A 461 -12.95 -20.60 -19.63
C VAL A 461 -14.36 -20.49 -19.06
N GLU A 462 -15.03 -21.62 -18.85
CA GLU A 462 -16.41 -21.69 -18.37
C GLU A 462 -16.52 -22.50 -17.07
N PRO A 463 -17.42 -22.11 -16.15
CA PRO A 463 -18.47 -21.07 -16.29
C PRO A 463 -18.03 -19.63 -15.98
N ILE A 464 -16.76 -19.39 -15.62
CA ILE A 464 -16.29 -18.06 -15.20
C ILE A 464 -16.33 -16.99 -16.30
N GLY A 465 -16.45 -17.38 -17.57
CA GLY A 465 -16.69 -16.48 -18.69
C GLY A 465 -15.46 -15.70 -19.16
N ILE A 466 -14.25 -16.13 -18.82
CA ILE A 466 -12.99 -15.43 -19.13
C ILE A 466 -12.41 -15.93 -20.46
N ASP A 467 -11.88 -15.02 -21.29
CA ASP A 467 -11.15 -15.35 -22.50
C ASP A 467 -9.65 -15.21 -22.30
N LEU A 468 -8.92 -16.33 -22.33
CA LEU A 468 -7.47 -16.36 -22.19
C LEU A 468 -6.79 -16.14 -23.54
N GLN A 469 -5.84 -15.20 -23.58
CA GLN A 469 -4.91 -15.02 -24.69
C GLN A 469 -3.81 -16.07 -24.64
N ILE A 470 -3.63 -16.82 -25.73
CA ILE A 470 -2.57 -17.82 -25.88
C ILE A 470 -1.69 -17.42 -27.06
N LEU A 471 -0.38 -17.37 -26.84
CA LEU A 471 0.60 -16.82 -27.78
C LEU A 471 1.57 -17.90 -28.24
N PHE A 472 1.95 -17.88 -29.51
CA PHE A 472 2.97 -18.79 -30.05
C PHE A 472 4.34 -18.10 -30.03
N GLU A 473 5.21 -18.49 -29.11
CA GLU A 473 6.54 -17.90 -28.94
C GLU A 473 7.60 -18.99 -28.85
N ASN A 474 8.71 -18.83 -29.58
CA ASN A 474 9.84 -19.77 -29.58
C ASN A 474 9.42 -21.23 -29.87
N GLY A 475 8.47 -21.41 -30.79
CA GLY A 475 7.98 -22.73 -31.21
C GLY A 475 7.01 -23.41 -30.24
N LEU A 476 6.49 -22.69 -29.23
CA LEU A 476 5.58 -23.22 -28.22
C LEU A 476 4.38 -22.29 -28.01
N TRP A 477 3.20 -22.90 -27.79
CA TRP A 477 2.04 -22.18 -27.30
C TRP A 477 2.16 -21.90 -25.80
N ARG A 478 2.02 -20.63 -25.43
CA ARG A 478 2.19 -20.11 -24.07
C ARG A 478 0.95 -19.35 -23.63
N LEU A 479 0.61 -19.47 -22.35
CA LEU A 479 -0.42 -18.66 -21.74
C LEU A 479 0.08 -17.21 -21.62
N GLY A 480 -0.60 -16.30 -22.30
CA GLY A 480 -0.46 -14.86 -22.10
C GLY A 480 -1.27 -14.42 -20.87
N TYR A 481 -0.80 -14.77 -19.69
CA TYR A 481 -1.46 -14.45 -18.42
C TYR A 481 -1.56 -12.93 -18.22
N ALA A 482 -0.45 -12.21 -18.38
CA ALA A 482 -0.46 -10.75 -18.32
C ALA A 482 -1.33 -10.18 -19.43
N GLU A 483 -1.19 -10.66 -20.66
CA GLU A 483 -1.97 -10.19 -21.80
C GLU A 483 -3.47 -10.38 -21.61
N THR A 484 -3.87 -11.38 -20.83
CA THR A 484 -5.26 -11.62 -20.48
C THR A 484 -5.76 -10.70 -19.36
N PHE A 485 -4.97 -10.55 -18.29
CA PHE A 485 -5.44 -9.98 -17.02
C PHE A 485 -4.88 -8.60 -16.69
N PHE A 486 -3.79 -8.21 -17.34
CA PHE A 486 -3.09 -6.95 -17.23
C PHE A 486 -3.28 -6.25 -18.58
N GLN A 487 -4.21 -5.30 -18.63
CA GLN A 487 -4.41 -4.52 -19.84
C GLN A 487 -3.13 -3.76 -20.17
N ASP A 488 -2.73 -3.80 -21.44
CA ASP A 488 -1.67 -2.93 -21.94
C ASP A 488 -2.12 -1.48 -21.81
N ASN A 489 -1.37 -0.70 -21.04
CA ASN A 489 -1.42 0.76 -21.11
C ASN A 489 -0.91 1.24 -22.47
#